data_AF-A0A843E2K3-F1
#
_entry.id   AF-A0A843E2K3-F1
#
_cell.length_a   1.000
_cell.length_b   1.000
_cell.length_c   1.000
_cell.angle_alpha   90.00
_cell.angle_beta   90.00
_cell.angle_gamma   90.00
#
_symmetry.space_group_name_H-M   'P 1'
#
loop_
_entity.id
_entity.type
_entity.pdbx_description
1 polymer ?
#
loop_
_entity_poly.entity_id
_entity_poly.type
_entity_poly.pdbx_seq_one_letter_code
_entity_poly.pdbx_strand_id
1 'polypeptide(L)'
;ANGARLDVRETDIYSAFPERYDTVIFNLPYLPVEEEGLLAKAWSGGEDGMGPLPELLEKAPEHLLPGGRVIVVVSSLMDQEKLDNLLKGRTVKELGKLPLFFEVLRVLEIDF
;
A
#
# COMPACT_ATOMS: atom_id res chain seq x y z
N ALA A 1 -11.19 2.20 23.85
CA ALA A 1 -10.47 3.26 23.10
C ALA A 1 -9.15 3.55 23.82
N ASN A 2 -8.03 3.63 23.10
CA ASN A 2 -6.68 3.81 23.67
C ASN A 2 -6.25 5.29 23.78
N GLY A 3 -7.15 6.25 23.52
CA GLY A 3 -6.86 7.69 23.60
C GLY A 3 -6.23 8.31 22.35
N ALA A 4 -6.05 7.53 21.27
CA ALA A 4 -5.59 8.06 19.99
C ALA A 4 -6.59 9.09 19.43
N ARG A 5 -6.07 10.18 18.89
CA ARG A 5 -6.84 11.16 18.11
C ARG A 5 -6.65 10.86 16.64
N LEU A 6 -7.75 10.80 15.89
CA LEU A 6 -7.75 10.48 14.47
C LEU A 6 -8.42 11.63 13.72
N ASP A 7 -7.76 12.11 12.67
CA ASP A 7 -8.39 12.87 11.58
C ASP A 7 -8.75 11.85 10.49
N VAL A 8 -10.03 11.76 10.15
CA VAL A 8 -10.55 10.78 9.20
C VAL A 8 -11.23 11.54 8.07
N ARG A 9 -10.74 11.34 6.85
CA ARG A 9 -11.25 11.98 5.64
C ARG A 9 -11.60 10.90 4.61
N GLU A 10 -12.77 11.00 4.00
CA GLU A 10 -13.09 10.20 2.82
C GLU A 10 -12.32 10.78 1.63
N THR A 11 -11.53 9.94 0.97
CA THR A 11 -10.67 10.38 -0.12
C THR A 11 -10.30 9.23 -1.05
N ASP A 12 -9.71 9.60 -2.19
CA ASP A 12 -9.00 8.69 -3.06
C ASP A 12 -7.49 8.91 -2.89
N ILE A 13 -6.84 7.94 -2.24
CA ILE A 13 -5.43 7.95 -1.84
C ILE A 13 -5.02 9.26 -1.14
N TYR A 14 -4.41 10.21 -1.86
CA TYR A 14 -3.90 11.47 -1.31
C TYR A 14 -4.79 12.69 -1.61
N SER A 15 -5.89 12.54 -2.33
CA SER A 15 -6.63 13.66 -2.93
C SER A 15 -7.13 14.72 -1.93
N ALA A 16 -7.37 14.32 -0.67
CA ALA A 16 -7.79 15.22 0.42
C ALA A 16 -6.68 15.51 1.45
N PHE A 17 -5.43 15.13 1.14
CA PHE A 17 -4.28 15.24 2.03
C PHE A 17 -3.15 16.05 1.37
N PRO A 18 -3.28 17.39 1.30
CA PRO A 18 -2.21 18.26 0.78
C PRO A 18 -0.98 18.32 1.71
N GLU A 19 -1.09 17.80 2.93
CA GLU A 19 -0.01 17.76 3.91
C GLU A 19 1.05 16.70 3.56
N ARG A 20 2.21 16.80 4.23
CA ARG A 20 3.29 15.82 4.12
C ARG A 20 3.48 15.05 5.42
N TYR A 21 3.90 13.81 5.29
CA TYR A 21 4.01 12.85 6.38
C TYR A 21 5.42 12.24 6.43
N ASP A 22 5.87 11.90 7.65
CA ASP A 22 7.09 11.10 7.82
C ASP A 22 6.85 9.60 7.49
N THR A 23 5.60 9.15 7.59
CA THR A 23 5.24 7.76 7.39
C THR A 23 3.84 7.66 6.77
N VAL A 24 3.72 6.96 5.65
CA VAL A 24 2.44 6.54 5.08
C VAL A 24 2.33 5.02 5.25
N ILE A 25 1.21 4.55 5.81
CA ILE A 25 0.97 3.11 6.03
C ILE A 25 -0.30 2.71 5.29
N PHE A 26 -0.22 1.66 4.48
CA PHE A 26 -1.39 1.16 3.76
C PHE A 26 -1.41 -0.38 3.70
N ASN A 27 -2.40 -0.98 4.36
CA ASN A 27 -2.78 -2.37 4.09
C ASN A 27 -3.60 -2.41 2.79
N LEU A 28 -2.94 -2.74 1.67
CA LEU A 28 -3.53 -2.68 0.33
C LEU A 28 -4.68 -3.69 0.17
N PRO A 29 -5.65 -3.42 -0.71
CA PRO A 29 -6.48 -4.49 -1.29
C PRO A 29 -5.63 -5.26 -2.32
N TYR A 30 -5.14 -6.43 -1.94
CA TYR A 30 -4.10 -7.16 -2.70
C TYR A 30 -4.59 -8.39 -3.47
N LEU A 31 -5.90 -8.72 -3.43
CA LEU A 31 -6.41 -9.89 -4.14
C LEU A 31 -6.58 -9.57 -5.63
N PRO A 32 -6.07 -10.44 -6.54
CA PRO A 32 -6.21 -10.27 -7.99
C PRO A 32 -7.62 -10.63 -8.47
N VAL A 33 -8.60 -9.86 -8.02
CA VAL A 33 -10.01 -9.98 -8.40
C VAL A 33 -10.53 -8.62 -8.80
N GLU A 34 -11.35 -8.58 -9.84
CA GLU A 34 -12.08 -7.39 -10.26
C GLU A 34 -13.52 -7.51 -9.75
N GLU A 35 -13.71 -7.14 -8.48
CA GLU A 35 -15.03 -7.03 -7.88
C GLU A 35 -15.38 -5.56 -7.63
N GLU A 36 -16.60 -5.17 -8.00
CA GLU A 36 -17.15 -3.85 -7.76
C GLU A 36 -17.94 -3.78 -6.44
N GLY A 37 -18.03 -2.58 -5.87
CA GLY A 37 -18.83 -2.30 -4.68
C GLY A 37 -18.02 -1.85 -3.46
N LEU A 38 -18.70 -1.28 -2.48
CA LEU A 38 -18.05 -0.68 -1.30
C LEU A 38 -17.27 -1.68 -0.46
N LEU A 39 -17.77 -2.90 -0.31
CA LEU A 39 -17.07 -3.95 0.43
C LEU A 39 -15.86 -4.46 -0.35
N ALA A 40 -16.01 -4.64 -1.67
CA ALA A 40 -14.95 -5.11 -2.55
C ALA A 40 -13.69 -4.24 -2.47
N LYS A 41 -13.83 -2.91 -2.29
CA LYS A 41 -12.68 -1.99 -2.12
C LYS A 41 -11.72 -2.37 -0.98
N ALA A 42 -12.13 -3.19 -0.02
CA ALA A 42 -11.27 -3.63 1.06
C ALA A 42 -10.30 -4.76 0.67
N TRP A 43 -10.56 -5.49 -0.43
CA TRP A 43 -9.74 -6.64 -0.85
C TRP A 43 -9.44 -6.71 -2.35
N SER A 44 -10.31 -6.16 -3.20
CA SER A 44 -10.23 -6.14 -4.66
C SER A 44 -9.08 -5.26 -5.13
N GLY A 45 -7.97 -5.89 -5.51
CA GLY A 45 -6.77 -5.24 -6.03
C GLY A 45 -6.76 -5.11 -7.55
N GLY A 46 -7.88 -5.37 -8.23
CA GLY A 46 -7.95 -5.42 -9.69
C GLY A 46 -7.41 -6.75 -10.24
N GLU A 47 -7.31 -6.86 -11.56
CA GLU A 47 -6.91 -8.11 -12.24
C GLU A 47 -5.54 -8.66 -11.80
N ASP A 48 -4.61 -7.78 -11.39
CA ASP A 48 -3.24 -8.13 -11.03
C ASP A 48 -2.93 -7.99 -9.53
N GLY A 49 -3.94 -7.61 -8.73
CA GLY A 49 -3.79 -7.35 -7.30
C GLY A 49 -2.94 -6.13 -6.97
N MET A 50 -2.52 -5.33 -7.96
CA MET A 50 -1.64 -4.18 -7.80
C MET A 50 -2.38 -2.92 -7.34
N GLY A 51 -3.69 -2.97 -7.15
CA GLY A 51 -4.50 -1.82 -6.78
C GLY A 51 -3.92 -1.00 -5.62
N PRO A 52 -4.43 0.22 -5.44
CA PRO A 52 -3.77 1.54 -5.62
C PRO A 52 -2.23 1.69 -5.51
N LEU A 53 -1.44 0.62 -5.42
CA LEU A 53 -0.02 0.67 -5.09
C LEU A 53 0.83 1.49 -6.09
N PRO A 54 0.71 1.33 -7.43
CA PRO A 54 1.44 2.17 -8.37
C PRO A 54 1.20 3.67 -8.15
N GLU A 55 -0.06 4.08 -8.01
CA GLU A 55 -0.43 5.48 -7.80
C GLU A 55 0.05 5.98 -6.43
N LEU A 56 -0.05 5.15 -5.39
CA LEU A 56 0.46 5.44 -4.06
C LEU A 56 1.97 5.75 -4.10
N LEU A 57 2.76 4.93 -4.79
CA LEU A 57 4.22 5.10 -4.88
C LEU A 57 4.64 6.19 -5.88
N GLU A 58 3.83 6.46 -6.90
CA GLU A 58 4.07 7.55 -7.85
C GLU A 58 3.92 8.91 -7.15
N LYS A 59 2.86 9.08 -6.35
CA LYS A 59 2.56 10.34 -5.65
C LYS A 59 3.32 10.52 -4.33
N ALA A 60 3.84 9.44 -3.74
CA ALA A 60 4.54 9.50 -2.45
C ALA A 60 5.64 10.59 -2.33
N PRO A 61 6.50 10.87 -3.33
CA PRO A 61 7.52 11.93 -3.21
C PRO A 61 6.95 13.32 -2.89
N GLU A 62 5.71 13.62 -3.30
CA GLU A 62 5.06 14.92 -3.07
C GLU A 62 4.44 15.02 -1.66
N HIS A 63 4.11 13.86 -1.08
CA HIS A 63 3.41 13.70 0.19
C HIS A 63 4.32 13.23 1.34
N LEU A 64 5.60 12.97 1.08
CA LEU A 64 6.57 12.61 2.11
C LEU A 64 7.45 13.80 2.52
N LEU A 65 7.73 13.86 3.82
CA LEU A 65 8.81 14.69 4.35
C LEU A 65 10.18 14.10 3.95
N PRO A 66 11.27 14.88 3.95
CA PRO A 66 12.61 14.33 3.74
C PRO A 66 12.91 13.18 4.72
N GLY A 67 13.32 12.02 4.19
CA GLY A 67 13.52 10.79 4.98
C GLY A 67 12.21 10.07 5.36
N GLY A 68 11.09 10.46 4.75
CA GLY A 68 9.82 9.78 4.90
C GLY A 68 9.78 8.44 4.16
N ARG A 69 8.84 7.58 4.55
CA ARG A 69 8.72 6.22 4.04
C ARG A 69 7.29 5.77 3.83
N VAL A 70 7.11 4.80 2.94
CA VAL A 70 5.84 4.10 2.72
C VAL A 70 5.95 2.69 3.26
N ILE A 71 4.97 2.26 4.06
CA ILE A 71 4.87 0.90 4.59
C ILE A 71 3.61 0.26 4.02
N VAL A 72 3.76 -0.83 3.28
CA VAL A 72 2.65 -1.53 2.61
C VAL A 72 2.61 -3.01 2.97
N VAL A 73 1.40 -3.56 3.00
CA VAL A 73 1.19 -5.01 3.01
C VAL A 73 1.01 -5.47 1.56
N VAL A 74 1.78 -6.47 1.15
CA VAL A 74 1.66 -7.12 -0.16
C VAL A 74 1.40 -8.61 0.01
N SER A 75 0.73 -9.23 -0.96
CA SER A 75 0.47 -10.66 -1.00
C SER A 75 1.34 -11.37 -2.04
N SER A 76 1.66 -12.64 -1.80
CA SER A 76 2.22 -13.54 -2.81
C SER A 76 1.26 -13.84 -3.97
N LEU A 77 -0.02 -13.49 -3.84
CA LEU A 77 -1.04 -13.63 -4.89
C LEU A 77 -1.05 -12.48 -5.90
N MET A 78 -0.44 -11.33 -5.55
CA MET A 78 -0.28 -10.21 -6.49
C MET A 78 0.63 -10.62 -7.65
N ASP A 79 0.54 -9.92 -8.77
CA ASP A 79 1.49 -10.06 -9.87
C ASP A 79 2.91 -9.68 -9.40
N GLN A 80 3.74 -10.70 -9.15
CA GLN A 80 5.08 -10.52 -8.61
C GLN A 80 6.02 -9.85 -9.61
N GLU A 81 5.84 -10.07 -10.91
CA GLU A 81 6.68 -9.43 -11.93
C GLU A 81 6.40 -7.93 -11.99
N LYS A 82 5.13 -7.52 -11.93
CA LYS A 82 4.75 -6.10 -11.85
C LYS A 82 5.22 -5.47 -10.55
N LEU A 83 5.09 -6.17 -9.42
CA LEU A 83 5.58 -5.67 -8.13
C LEU A 83 7.10 -5.45 -8.15
N ASP A 84 7.87 -6.43 -8.63
CA ASP A 84 9.34 -6.34 -8.72
C ASP A 84 9.76 -5.18 -9.65
N ASN A 85 9.06 -5.01 -10.77
CA ASN A 85 9.30 -3.90 -11.69
C ASN A 85 8.97 -2.54 -11.06
N LEU A 86 7.86 -2.42 -10.33
CA LEU A 86 7.44 -1.20 -9.64
C LEU A 86 8.43 -0.78 -8.53
N LEU A 87 9.01 -1.76 -7.84
CA LEU A 87 9.96 -1.55 -6.75
C LEU A 87 11.41 -1.38 -7.24
N LYS A 88 11.66 -1.61 -8.53
CA LYS A 88 13.00 -1.56 -9.10
C LYS A 88 13.66 -0.20 -8.89
N GLY A 89 14.88 -0.22 -8.36
CA GLY A 89 15.67 0.99 -8.09
C GLY A 89 15.29 1.72 -6.79
N ARG A 90 14.33 1.19 -6.02
CA ARG A 90 13.98 1.70 -4.69
C ARG A 90 14.71 0.89 -3.62
N THR A 91 14.94 1.52 -2.47
CA THR A 91 15.39 0.81 -1.27
C THR A 91 14.16 0.21 -0.60
N VAL A 92 14.12 -1.12 -0.52
CA VAL A 92 12.99 -1.86 0.05
C VAL A 92 13.48 -2.79 1.15
N LYS A 93 12.78 -2.76 2.28
CA LYS A 93 13.06 -3.62 3.44
C LYS A 93 11.81 -4.40 3.83
N GLU A 94 11.92 -5.72 3.94
CA GLU A 94 10.87 -6.55 4.53
C GLU A 94 10.90 -6.37 6.05
N LEU A 95 9.82 -5.80 6.61
CA LEU A 95 9.67 -5.60 8.05
C LEU A 95 9.08 -6.85 8.74
N GLY A 96 8.37 -7.69 7.98
CA GLY A 96 7.77 -8.90 8.50
C GLY A 96 7.06 -9.70 7.43
N LYS A 97 6.74 -10.94 7.77
CA LYS A 97 6.03 -11.88 6.90
C LYS A 97 5.09 -12.76 7.71
N LEU A 98 3.97 -13.13 7.09
CA LEU A 98 2.97 -14.03 7.66
C LEU A 98 2.58 -15.07 6.61
N PRO A 99 3.01 -16.34 6.76
CA PRO A 99 2.53 -17.44 5.95
C PRO A 99 1.09 -17.80 6.35
N LEU A 100 0.19 -17.82 5.38
CA LEU A 100 -1.19 -18.32 5.47
C LEU A 100 -1.32 -19.59 4.62
N PHE A 101 -2.47 -20.28 4.69
CA PHE A 101 -2.61 -21.57 4.01
C PHE A 101 -2.57 -21.45 2.46
N PHE A 102 -2.88 -20.28 1.91
CA PHE A 102 -3.03 -20.02 0.47
C PHE A 102 -2.18 -18.85 -0.04
N GLU A 103 -1.56 -18.08 0.85
CA GLU A 103 -0.77 -16.91 0.50
C GLU A 103 0.31 -16.62 1.56
N VAL A 104 1.26 -15.78 1.22
CA VAL A 104 2.19 -15.17 2.18
C VAL A 104 1.99 -13.66 2.12
N LEU A 105 1.63 -13.07 3.24
CA LEU A 105 1.62 -11.61 3.38
C LEU A 105 3.00 -11.13 3.81
N ARG A 106 3.47 -10.04 3.21
CA ARG A 106 4.71 -9.36 3.58
C ARG A 106 4.44 -7.90 3.88
N VAL A 107 5.13 -7.35 4.88
CA VAL A 107 5.16 -5.91 5.14
C VAL A 107 6.45 -5.37 4.56
N LEU A 108 6.33 -4.46 3.59
CA LEU A 108 7.46 -3.80 2.94
C LEU A 108 7.54 -2.34 3.40
N GLU A 109 8.74 -1.89 3.74
CA GLU A 109 9.11 -0.49 3.92
C GLU A 109 9.87 -0.03 2.67
N ILE A 110 9.46 1.11 2.11
CA ILE A 110 9.96 1.67 0.85
C ILE A 110 10.39 3.12 1.10
N ASP A 111 11.65 3.41 0.82
CA ASP A 111 12.26 4.73 1.01
C ASP A 111 12.17 5.59 -0.28
N PHE A 112 12.20 6.92 -0.11
CA PHE A 112 12.06 7.93 -1.16
C PHE A 112 13.09 9.07 -1.04
#